data_AF-A0A2D7UYS5-F1
#
_entry.id   AF-A0A2D7UYS5-F1
#
_cell.length_a   1.000
_cell.length_b   1.000
_cell.length_c   1.000
_cell.angle_alpha   90.00
_cell.angle_beta   90.00
_cell.angle_gamma   90.00
#
_symmetry.space_group_name_H-M   'P 1'
#
loop_
_entity.id
_entity.type
_entity.pdbx_description
1 polymer ?
#
loop_
_entity_poly.entity_id
_entity_poly.type
_entity_poly.pdbx_seq_one_letter_code
_entity_poly.pdbx_strand_id
1 'polypeptide(L)'
;MGTMWMLENAFIIPLIPALSFAVILFLGKRYIGADRVHVIGIGALALVWLLSAIAAFQWTQRVEDPPPDAIVHIEHHDDGHGDGHDDGHGDGHDDGHGDEHAAAGGHGDDGHGGGHSSPLIRPVISTFSQWWSNSGIDFAVGTLVDGQTVLLLMVVATISLLVHIYSTEYVKGDRRYVHYYAFLSLFTAAMLFFVMAQNIIQLIVGWELVGVCSFALIGHWWEEKPNTDA
;
A
#
# COMPACT_ATOMS: atom_id res chain seq x y z
N MET A 1 -10.11 -15.96 14.08
CA MET A 1 -9.01 -16.32 13.16
C MET A 1 -9.49 -16.17 11.73
N GLY A 2 -9.50 -14.94 11.20
CA GLY A 2 -9.67 -14.74 9.76
C GLY A 2 -8.34 -15.07 9.10
N THR A 3 -8.32 -15.98 8.14
CA THR A 3 -7.11 -16.28 7.36
C THR A 3 -6.64 -14.99 6.67
N MET A 4 -5.41 -14.53 6.94
CA MET A 4 -4.76 -13.36 6.30
C MET A 4 -4.42 -13.61 4.81
N TRP A 5 -5.17 -14.48 4.16
CA TRP A 5 -4.95 -14.98 2.82
C TRP A 5 -4.94 -13.87 1.77
N MET A 6 -5.71 -12.79 1.95
CA MET A 6 -5.70 -11.69 0.98
C MET A 6 -4.40 -10.89 1.03
N LEU A 7 -3.84 -10.68 2.23
CA LEU A 7 -2.57 -9.98 2.41
C LEU A 7 -1.41 -10.79 1.81
N GLU A 8 -1.46 -12.11 1.96
CA GLU A 8 -0.47 -13.03 1.37
C GLU A 8 -0.57 -13.09 -0.15
N ASN A 9 -1.79 -13.01 -0.70
CA ASN A 9 -2.09 -13.14 -2.14
C ASN A 9 -2.45 -11.81 -2.82
N ALA A 10 -1.93 -10.69 -2.32
CA ALA A 10 -2.25 -9.35 -2.83
C ALA A 10 -1.91 -9.17 -4.33
N PHE A 11 -1.01 -9.99 -4.90
CA PHE A 11 -0.71 -10.03 -6.33
C PHE A 11 -1.92 -10.26 -7.23
N ILE A 12 -3.01 -10.84 -6.71
CA ILE A 12 -4.25 -11.08 -7.46
C ILE A 12 -4.91 -9.76 -7.87
N ILE A 13 -4.76 -8.70 -7.07
CA ILE A 13 -5.41 -7.40 -7.27
C ILE A 13 -5.01 -6.74 -8.61
N PRO A 14 -3.73 -6.57 -8.98
CA PRO A 14 -3.34 -6.05 -10.29
C PRO A 14 -3.50 -7.07 -11.42
N LEU A 15 -3.53 -8.37 -11.11
CA LEU A 15 -3.64 -9.43 -12.11
C LEU A 15 -5.03 -9.48 -12.74
N ILE A 16 -6.09 -9.23 -11.97
CA ILE A 16 -7.48 -9.18 -12.47
C ILE A 16 -7.66 -8.16 -13.62
N PRO A 17 -7.27 -6.87 -13.48
CA PRO A 17 -7.39 -5.91 -14.57
C PRO A 17 -6.43 -6.19 -15.72
N ALA A 18 -5.26 -6.80 -15.47
CA ALA A 18 -4.37 -7.27 -16.53
C ALA A 18 -5.01 -8.40 -17.37
N LEU A 19 -5.70 -9.33 -16.72
CA LEU A 19 -6.47 -10.38 -17.40
C LEU A 19 -7.67 -9.78 -18.14
N SER A 20 -8.37 -8.81 -17.53
CA SER A 20 -9.44 -8.06 -18.20
C SER A 20 -8.92 -7.41 -19.48
N PHE A 21 -7.78 -6.74 -19.42
CA PHE A 21 -7.11 -6.17 -20.59
C PHE A 21 -6.87 -7.21 -21.69
N ALA A 22 -6.25 -8.36 -21.35
CA ALA A 22 -5.99 -9.41 -22.32
C ALA A 22 -7.30 -9.94 -22.95
N VAL A 23 -8.34 -10.15 -22.14
CA VAL A 23 -9.66 -10.58 -22.61
C VAL A 23 -10.27 -9.54 -23.55
N ILE A 24 -10.23 -8.26 -23.20
CA ILE A 24 -10.76 -7.18 -24.04
C ILE A 24 -9.99 -7.09 -25.36
N LEU A 25 -8.67 -7.18 -25.32
CA LEU A 25 -7.82 -7.05 -26.50
C LEU A 25 -7.97 -8.24 -27.46
N PHE A 26 -7.97 -9.47 -26.95
CA PHE A 26 -8.05 -10.68 -27.78
C PHE A 26 -9.49 -11.06 -28.18
N LEU A 27 -10.48 -10.89 -27.29
CA LEU A 27 -11.87 -11.30 -27.54
C LEU A 27 -12.79 -10.16 -27.95
N GLY A 28 -12.46 -8.90 -27.63
CA GLY A 28 -13.30 -7.74 -27.97
C GLY A 28 -13.47 -7.53 -29.47
N LYS A 29 -12.40 -7.74 -30.26
CA LYS A 29 -12.46 -7.63 -31.73
C LYS A 29 -13.11 -8.83 -32.41
N ARG A 30 -13.05 -10.04 -31.82
CA ARG A 30 -13.42 -11.30 -32.49
C ARG A 30 -14.78 -11.88 -32.08
N TYR A 31 -15.26 -11.67 -30.85
CA TYR A 31 -16.43 -12.43 -30.35
C TYR A 31 -17.50 -11.61 -29.61
N ILE A 32 -17.16 -10.49 -28.95
CA ILE A 32 -18.03 -9.92 -27.89
C ILE A 32 -18.90 -8.74 -28.35
N GLY A 33 -18.48 -8.03 -29.41
CA GLY A 33 -19.12 -6.79 -29.85
C GLY A 33 -18.80 -5.62 -28.92
N ALA A 34 -18.66 -4.41 -29.48
CA ALA A 34 -18.24 -3.22 -28.71
C ALA A 34 -19.13 -2.96 -27.48
N ASP A 35 -20.42 -3.25 -27.59
CA ASP A 35 -21.43 -2.96 -26.56
C ASP A 35 -21.32 -3.82 -25.28
N ARG A 36 -20.48 -4.87 -25.24
CA ARG A 36 -20.34 -5.73 -24.05
C ARG A 36 -18.95 -5.70 -23.41
N VAL A 37 -18.02 -4.98 -24.03
CA VAL A 37 -16.64 -4.87 -23.54
C VAL A 37 -16.57 -4.15 -22.19
N HIS A 38 -17.40 -3.13 -21.97
CA HIS A 38 -17.42 -2.42 -20.69
C HIS A 38 -17.85 -3.26 -19.51
N VAL A 39 -18.77 -4.22 -19.70
CA VAL A 39 -19.25 -5.08 -18.61
C VAL A 39 -18.10 -5.90 -18.02
N ILE A 40 -17.16 -6.33 -18.87
CA ILE A 40 -15.99 -7.10 -18.44
C ILE A 40 -15.05 -6.23 -17.61
N GLY A 41 -14.72 -5.01 -18.07
CA GLY A 41 -13.83 -4.13 -17.31
C GLY A 41 -14.48 -3.60 -16.03
N ILE A 42 -15.75 -3.19 -16.05
CA ILE A 42 -16.46 -2.77 -14.83
C ILE A 42 -16.57 -3.94 -13.85
N GLY A 43 -16.90 -5.15 -14.33
CA GLY A 43 -16.99 -6.33 -13.48
C GLY A 43 -15.65 -6.68 -12.83
N ALA A 44 -14.56 -6.64 -13.60
CA ALA A 44 -13.20 -6.85 -13.08
C ALA A 44 -12.83 -5.79 -12.04
N LEU A 45 -13.15 -4.52 -12.29
CA LEU A 45 -12.84 -3.40 -11.41
C LEU A 45 -13.67 -3.41 -10.13
N ALA A 46 -14.93 -3.84 -10.20
CA ALA A 46 -15.76 -4.06 -9.03
C ALA A 46 -15.19 -5.18 -8.14
N LEU A 47 -14.70 -6.27 -8.76
CA LEU A 47 -14.00 -7.33 -8.03
C LEU A 47 -12.72 -6.80 -7.38
N VAL A 48 -11.90 -6.04 -8.10
CA VAL A 48 -10.69 -5.40 -7.55
C VAL A 48 -11.03 -4.49 -6.37
N TRP A 49 -12.06 -3.67 -6.50
CA TRP A 49 -12.52 -2.79 -5.42
C TRP A 49 -12.94 -3.58 -4.18
N LEU A 50 -13.67 -4.68 -4.34
CA LEU A 50 -14.03 -5.57 -3.24
C LEU A 50 -12.80 -6.21 -2.58
N LEU A 51 -11.85 -6.70 -3.38
CA LEU A 51 -10.61 -7.29 -2.85
C LEU A 51 -9.76 -6.26 -2.12
N SER A 52 -9.64 -5.04 -2.64
CA SER A 52 -8.97 -3.92 -1.96
C SER A 52 -9.67 -3.55 -0.65
N ALA A 53 -11.01 -3.54 -0.61
CA ALA A 53 -11.76 -3.29 0.61
C ALA A 53 -11.56 -4.40 1.66
N ILE A 54 -11.50 -5.66 1.23
CA ILE A 54 -11.17 -6.80 2.11
C ILE A 54 -9.74 -6.67 2.63
N ALA A 55 -8.77 -6.33 1.78
CA ALA A 55 -7.39 -6.11 2.20
C ALA A 55 -7.29 -4.96 3.23
N ALA A 56 -8.05 -3.88 3.03
CA ALA A 56 -8.17 -2.78 3.99
C ALA A 56 -8.73 -3.22 5.33
N PHE A 57 -9.82 -3.98 5.31
CA PHE A 57 -10.41 -4.52 6.52
C PHE A 57 -9.44 -5.48 7.25
N GLN A 58 -8.76 -6.37 6.52
CA GLN A 58 -7.76 -7.28 7.09
C GLN A 58 -6.56 -6.53 7.68
N TRP A 59 -6.16 -5.42 7.06
CA TRP A 59 -5.10 -4.57 7.61
C TRP A 59 -5.55 -3.89 8.92
N THR A 60 -6.76 -3.33 8.98
CA THR A 60 -7.32 -2.76 10.22
C THR A 60 -7.40 -3.80 11.33
N GLN A 61 -7.87 -5.01 11.04
CA GLN A 61 -7.90 -6.10 12.01
C GLN A 61 -6.49 -6.48 12.50
N ARG A 62 -5.49 -6.46 11.62
CA ARG A 62 -4.09 -6.69 11.98
C ARG A 62 -3.50 -5.57 12.85
N VAL A 63 -4.00 -4.34 12.70
CA VAL A 63 -3.60 -3.20 13.52
C VAL A 63 -4.23 -3.27 14.92
N GLU A 64 -5.48 -3.72 15.01
CA GLU A 64 -6.22 -3.86 16.27
C GLU A 64 -5.72 -5.05 17.12
N ASP A 65 -5.48 -6.20 16.47
CA ASP A 65 -4.93 -7.40 17.10
C ASP A 65 -3.56 -7.74 16.47
N PRO A 66 -2.47 -7.02 16.85
CA PRO A 66 -1.16 -7.23 16.25
C PRO A 66 -0.63 -8.63 16.58
N PRO A 67 -0.21 -9.42 15.58
CA PRO A 67 0.40 -10.71 15.86
C PRO A 67 1.77 -10.49 16.54
N PRO A 68 2.23 -11.42 17.42
CA PRO A 68 3.40 -11.21 18.26
C PRO A 68 4.71 -10.91 17.52
N ASP A 69 4.80 -11.29 16.24
CA ASP A 69 5.94 -11.07 15.34
C ASP A 69 5.94 -9.69 14.65
N ALA A 70 4.81 -8.97 14.70
CA ALA A 70 4.64 -7.67 14.04
C ALA A 70 5.00 -6.47 14.92
N ILE A 71 5.19 -6.67 16.24
CA ILE A 71 5.54 -5.61 17.19
C ILE A 71 7.06 -5.40 17.15
N VAL A 72 7.50 -4.26 16.62
CA VAL A 72 8.88 -3.81 16.78
C VAL A 72 9.01 -3.15 18.14
N HIS A 73 9.57 -3.87 19.12
CA HIS A 73 10.00 -3.27 20.36
C HIS A 73 11.21 -2.38 20.06
N ILE A 74 11.02 -1.06 20.09
CA ILE A 74 12.15 -0.13 20.16
C ILE A 74 12.68 -0.25 21.58
N GLU A 75 13.77 -1.00 21.74
CA GLU A 75 14.56 -0.98 22.95
C GLU A 75 14.98 0.47 23.16
N HIS A 76 14.36 1.14 24.15
CA HIS A 76 14.85 2.43 24.61
C HIS A 76 16.24 2.14 25.18
N HIS A 77 17.25 2.46 24.38
CA HIS A 77 18.57 2.66 24.90
C HIS A 77 18.44 3.89 25.80
N ASP A 78 18.23 3.62 27.08
CA ASP A 78 18.27 4.62 28.12
C ASP A 78 19.71 5.11 28.11
N ASP A 79 19.95 6.16 27.31
CA ASP A 79 21.22 6.86 27.28
C ASP A 79 21.30 7.55 28.65
N GLY A 80 21.74 6.78 29.64
CA GLY A 80 21.98 7.24 31.00
C GLY A 80 23.00 8.36 30.92
N HIS A 81 22.49 9.59 30.78
CA HIS A 81 23.22 10.77 31.18
C HIS A 81 23.42 10.63 32.69
N GLY A 82 24.56 10.06 33.04
CA GLY A 82 25.10 10.14 34.38
C GLY A 82 25.35 11.60 34.68
N ASP A 83 24.40 12.21 35.37
CA ASP A 83 24.55 13.52 35.98
C ASP A 83 25.70 13.41 36.98
N GLY A 84 26.87 13.88 36.58
CA GLY A 84 28.04 13.99 37.44
C GLY A 84 27.78 15.05 38.51
N HIS A 85 27.06 14.68 39.56
CA HIS A 85 26.98 15.45 40.80
C HIS A 85 28.30 15.27 41.57
N ASP A 86 29.13 16.30 41.49
CA ASP A 86 30.35 16.49 42.27
C ASP A 86 29.96 16.97 43.67
N ASP A 87 29.75 16.03 44.59
CA ASP A 87 29.44 16.32 45.98
C ASP A 87 30.65 15.97 46.85
N GLY A 88 31.51 16.97 47.05
CA GLY A 88 32.69 16.91 47.90
C GLY A 88 32.38 16.57 49.35
N HIS A 89 33.23 15.72 49.92
CA HIS A 89 33.26 15.34 51.34
C HIS A 89 33.27 16.54 52.30
N GLY A 90 32.43 16.47 53.33
CA GLY A 90 32.51 17.28 54.56
C GLY A 90 32.05 16.46 55.76
N ASP A 91 32.92 16.35 56.76
CA ASP A 91 32.83 15.54 57.97
C ASP A 91 31.73 15.94 58.97
N GLY A 92 31.30 15.00 59.84
CA GLY A 92 30.72 15.37 61.15
C GLY A 92 29.74 14.39 61.81
N HIS A 93 30.24 13.57 62.74
CA HIS A 93 29.69 13.19 64.06
C HIS A 93 28.17 13.00 64.35
N ASP A 94 27.88 11.81 64.90
CA ASP A 94 27.23 11.52 66.21
C ASP A 94 25.70 11.64 66.44
N ASP A 95 25.16 10.50 66.88
CA ASP A 95 24.14 10.25 67.92
C ASP A 95 22.66 10.70 67.85
N GLY A 96 21.77 9.70 68.03
CA GLY A 96 20.70 9.78 69.04
C GLY A 96 19.22 9.85 68.60
N HIS A 97 18.50 8.74 68.84
CA HIS A 97 17.06 8.55 69.18
C HIS A 97 15.98 9.64 68.97
N GLY A 98 14.78 9.22 68.49
CA GLY A 98 13.49 9.79 68.94
C GLY A 98 12.35 9.92 67.91
N ASP A 99 11.36 9.03 68.03
CA ASP A 99 9.90 9.10 67.81
C ASP A 99 9.20 10.27 67.05
N GLU A 100 8.29 9.85 66.16
CA GLU A 100 6.91 10.33 65.91
C GLU A 100 6.52 11.79 65.55
N HIS A 101 5.66 11.85 64.51
CA HIS A 101 4.59 12.82 64.16
C HIS A 101 4.83 14.04 63.24
N ALA A 102 4.23 13.89 62.04
CA ALA A 102 3.16 14.74 61.47
C ALA A 102 3.47 15.93 60.53
N ALA A 103 2.97 15.73 59.30
CA ALA A 103 2.18 16.64 58.46
C ALA A 103 2.85 17.82 57.72
N ALA A 104 2.89 17.70 56.38
CA ALA A 104 1.98 18.42 55.46
C ALA A 104 2.68 18.68 54.11
N GLY A 105 2.01 18.37 52.99
CA GLY A 105 2.37 18.97 51.70
C GLY A 105 2.03 18.14 50.46
N GLY A 106 0.93 18.51 49.81
CA GLY A 106 0.93 18.70 48.36
C GLY A 106 0.78 17.47 47.45
N HIS A 107 -0.47 17.28 47.00
CA HIS A 107 -0.88 17.00 45.62
C HIS A 107 -0.02 16.06 44.75
N GLY A 108 -0.66 14.95 44.34
CA GLY A 108 -0.13 14.00 43.38
C GLY A 108 0.24 14.63 42.04
N ASP A 109 1.38 14.19 41.54
CA ASP A 109 1.73 14.20 40.14
C ASP A 109 2.11 12.75 39.81
N ASP A 110 1.10 11.96 39.49
CA ASP A 110 1.28 10.60 39.01
C ASP A 110 1.80 10.73 37.57
N GLY A 111 3.06 10.41 37.40
CA GLY A 111 3.78 10.51 36.13
C GLY A 111 3.04 9.84 34.97
N HIS A 112 2.63 10.65 34.01
CA HIS A 112 2.21 10.21 32.69
C HIS A 112 2.92 11.02 31.60
N GLY A 113 4.24 10.91 31.55
CA GLY A 113 5.03 11.13 30.34
C GLY A 113 4.90 9.93 29.39
N GLY A 114 3.67 9.58 29.00
CA GLY A 114 3.41 8.51 28.04
C GLY A 114 3.85 8.93 26.65
N GLY A 115 5.11 8.68 26.31
CA GLY A 115 5.55 8.69 24.92
C GLY A 115 4.74 7.64 24.17
N HIS A 116 3.70 8.07 23.45
CA HIS A 116 2.91 7.25 22.54
C HIS A 116 3.83 6.74 21.42
N SER A 117 4.62 5.72 21.72
CA SER A 117 5.35 4.92 20.75
C SER A 117 4.31 4.08 20.02
N SER A 118 3.70 4.67 18.99
CA SER A 118 2.78 3.96 18.10
C SER A 118 3.48 2.68 17.64
N PRO A 119 2.91 1.49 17.90
CA PRO A 119 3.54 0.24 17.47
C PRO A 119 3.71 0.28 15.96
N LEU A 120 4.96 0.29 15.49
CA LEU A 120 5.27 0.20 14.07
C LEU A 120 4.96 -1.24 13.63
N ILE A 121 3.82 -1.43 12.98
CA ILE A 121 3.38 -2.72 12.48
C ILE A 121 4.20 -3.08 11.24
N ARG A 122 4.83 -4.25 11.26
CA ARG A 122 5.64 -4.73 10.15
C ARG A 122 4.79 -4.95 8.87
N PRO A 123 5.30 -4.54 7.70
CA PRO A 123 4.66 -4.82 6.42
C PRO A 123 4.64 -6.31 6.11
N VAL A 124 3.61 -6.77 5.41
CA VAL A 124 3.51 -8.14 4.89
C VAL A 124 4.24 -8.19 3.55
N ILE A 125 5.34 -8.94 3.50
CA ILE A 125 6.15 -9.09 2.29
C ILE A 125 5.96 -10.52 1.76
N SER A 126 5.38 -10.64 0.57
CA SER A 126 5.23 -11.91 -0.13
C SER A 126 6.18 -11.96 -1.32
N THR A 127 7.29 -12.70 -1.21
CA THR A 127 8.21 -12.94 -2.32
C THR A 127 7.83 -14.23 -3.04
N PHE A 128 7.52 -14.16 -4.33
CA PHE A 128 6.99 -15.32 -5.07
C PHE A 128 8.01 -16.02 -5.97
N SER A 129 8.98 -15.28 -6.54
CA SER A 129 9.99 -15.87 -7.42
C SER A 129 11.27 -15.04 -7.44
N GLN A 130 12.41 -15.72 -7.44
CA GLN A 130 13.70 -15.12 -7.79
C GLN A 130 13.80 -15.07 -9.32
N TRP A 131 13.67 -13.86 -9.86
CA TRP A 131 13.66 -13.62 -11.29
C TRP A 131 15.05 -13.72 -11.90
N TRP A 132 16.08 -13.28 -11.16
CA TRP A 132 17.47 -13.37 -11.62
C TRP A 132 18.43 -13.36 -10.43
N SER A 133 19.49 -14.15 -10.49
CA SER A 133 20.58 -14.14 -9.52
C SER A 133 21.90 -14.11 -10.27
N ASN A 134 22.75 -13.12 -9.98
CA ASN A 134 24.10 -13.06 -10.50
C ASN A 134 25.08 -12.57 -9.43
N SER A 135 26.00 -13.45 -9.04
CA SER A 135 27.20 -13.18 -8.23
C SER A 135 27.02 -12.15 -7.10
N GLY A 136 25.94 -12.28 -6.31
CA GLY A 136 25.64 -11.45 -5.13
C GLY A 136 24.47 -10.48 -5.26
N ILE A 137 23.86 -10.34 -6.45
CA ILE A 137 22.65 -9.54 -6.66
C ILE A 137 21.50 -10.49 -7.01
N ASP A 138 20.55 -10.62 -6.08
CA ASP A 138 19.34 -11.41 -6.27
C ASP A 138 18.14 -10.49 -6.52
N PHE A 139 17.55 -10.58 -7.71
CA PHE A 139 16.31 -9.90 -8.05
C PHE A 139 15.13 -10.81 -7.76
N ALA A 140 14.41 -10.47 -6.70
CA ALA A 140 13.15 -11.10 -6.36
C ALA A 140 11.98 -10.27 -6.87
N VAL A 141 10.92 -10.96 -7.28
CA VAL A 141 9.64 -10.35 -7.61
C VAL A 141 8.68 -10.76 -6.50
N GLY A 142 8.02 -9.77 -5.92
CA GLY A 142 7.16 -9.92 -4.77
C GLY A 142 6.16 -8.78 -4.65
N THR A 143 5.32 -8.85 -3.62
CA THR A 143 4.38 -7.80 -3.24
C THR A 143 4.70 -7.33 -1.83
N LEU A 144 4.82 -6.02 -1.67
CA LEU A 144 4.93 -5.39 -0.37
C LEU A 144 3.55 -4.80 -0.02
N VAL A 145 3.00 -5.24 1.11
CA VAL A 145 1.69 -4.79 1.60
C VAL A 145 1.87 -4.18 2.98
N ASP A 146 1.78 -2.86 3.04
CA ASP A 146 1.78 -2.06 4.26
C ASP A 146 0.52 -1.19 4.36
N GLY A 147 0.37 -0.44 5.44
CA GLY A 147 -0.81 0.41 5.63
C GLY A 147 -0.97 1.48 4.53
N GLN A 148 0.15 1.98 4.01
CA GLN A 148 0.15 2.96 2.92
C GLN A 148 -0.30 2.32 1.59
N THR A 149 0.23 1.15 1.26
CA THR A 149 -0.12 0.37 0.07
C THR A 149 -1.60 0.06 0.07
N VAL A 150 -2.13 -0.44 1.19
CA VAL A 150 -3.55 -0.79 1.34
C VAL A 150 -4.47 0.42 1.10
N LEU A 151 -4.11 1.59 1.63
CA LEU A 151 -4.84 2.83 1.37
C LEU A 151 -4.81 3.20 -0.11
N LEU A 152 -3.63 3.15 -0.74
CA LEU A 152 -3.46 3.46 -2.16
C LEU A 152 -4.22 2.47 -3.05
N LEU A 153 -4.22 1.17 -2.73
CA LEU A 153 -5.00 0.16 -3.45
C LEU A 153 -6.50 0.47 -3.42
N MET A 154 -7.02 0.93 -2.29
CA MET A 154 -8.43 1.31 -2.16
C MET A 154 -8.75 2.56 -2.98
N VAL A 155 -7.89 3.59 -2.93
CA VAL A 155 -8.06 4.84 -3.70
C VAL A 155 -7.98 4.56 -5.20
N VAL A 156 -6.95 3.85 -5.66
CA VAL A 156 -6.75 3.53 -7.07
C VAL A 156 -7.90 2.67 -7.59
N ALA A 157 -8.35 1.66 -6.84
CA ALA A 157 -9.50 0.84 -7.25
C ALA A 157 -10.78 1.66 -7.38
N THR A 158 -11.04 2.57 -6.44
CA THR A 158 -12.23 3.43 -6.44
C THR A 158 -12.21 4.38 -7.63
N ILE A 159 -11.12 5.13 -7.82
CA ILE A 159 -10.99 6.06 -8.95
C ILE A 159 -11.08 5.30 -10.27
N SER A 160 -10.41 4.15 -10.38
CA SER A 160 -10.43 3.34 -11.61
C SER A 160 -11.83 2.86 -11.95
N LEU A 161 -12.63 2.44 -10.96
CA LEU A 161 -14.03 2.02 -11.16
C LEU A 161 -14.88 3.18 -11.71
N LEU A 162 -14.75 4.37 -11.10
CA LEU A 162 -15.47 5.57 -11.55
C LEU A 162 -15.08 5.98 -12.97
N VAL A 163 -13.78 5.96 -13.28
CA VAL A 163 -13.27 6.28 -14.62
C VAL A 163 -13.79 5.28 -15.64
N HIS A 164 -13.81 3.97 -15.34
CA HIS A 164 -14.35 2.96 -16.26
C HIS A 164 -15.85 3.13 -16.54
N ILE A 165 -16.64 3.52 -15.53
CA ILE A 165 -18.06 3.83 -15.71
C ILE A 165 -18.23 5.09 -16.57
N TYR A 166 -17.49 6.16 -16.26
CA TYR A 166 -17.55 7.41 -17.04
C TYR A 166 -17.12 7.21 -18.50
N SER A 167 -16.01 6.52 -18.72
CA SER A 167 -15.48 6.19 -20.03
C SER A 167 -16.47 5.39 -20.89
N THR A 168 -17.34 4.58 -20.29
CA THR A 168 -18.32 3.77 -21.02
C THR A 168 -19.27 4.64 -21.84
N GLU A 169 -19.75 5.74 -21.27
CA GLU A 169 -20.62 6.69 -21.99
C GLU A 169 -19.81 7.71 -22.81
N TYR A 170 -18.62 8.11 -22.35
CA TYR A 170 -17.81 9.13 -23.03
C TYR A 170 -17.32 8.69 -24.43
N VAL A 171 -16.83 7.45 -24.59
CA VAL A 171 -16.37 6.93 -25.90
C VAL A 171 -17.45 6.13 -26.65
N LYS A 172 -18.72 6.25 -26.25
CA LYS A 172 -19.81 5.50 -26.84
C LYS A 172 -20.00 5.88 -28.31
N GLY A 173 -20.00 4.87 -29.18
CA GLY A 173 -20.13 5.06 -30.63
C GLY A 173 -18.81 5.32 -31.36
N ASP A 174 -17.66 5.33 -30.67
CA ASP A 174 -16.35 5.37 -31.31
C ASP A 174 -16.01 4.01 -31.96
N ARG A 175 -15.49 4.06 -33.19
CA ARG A 175 -14.98 2.91 -33.96
C ARG A 175 -13.89 2.13 -33.21
N ARG A 176 -13.11 2.78 -32.33
CA ARG A 176 -11.97 2.19 -31.61
C ARG A 176 -12.26 1.92 -30.12
N TYR A 177 -13.53 1.90 -29.71
CA TYR A 177 -13.98 1.65 -28.34
C TYR A 177 -13.21 0.54 -27.60
N VAL A 178 -13.00 -0.62 -28.24
CA VAL A 178 -12.33 -1.78 -27.65
C VAL A 178 -10.88 -1.50 -27.26
N HIS A 179 -10.13 -0.74 -28.07
CA HIS A 179 -8.71 -0.47 -27.81
C HIS A 179 -8.54 0.53 -26.68
N TYR A 180 -9.34 1.62 -26.69
CA TYR A 180 -9.36 2.60 -25.61
C TYR A 180 -9.64 1.91 -24.26
N TYR A 181 -10.68 1.08 -24.24
CA TYR A 181 -11.09 0.39 -23.02
C TYR A 181 -10.08 -0.66 -22.56
N ALA A 182 -9.40 -1.34 -23.49
CA ALA A 182 -8.28 -2.22 -23.18
C ALA A 182 -7.15 -1.44 -22.49
N PHE A 183 -6.65 -0.36 -23.10
CA PHE A 183 -5.58 0.43 -22.51
C PHE A 183 -5.97 1.08 -21.18
N LEU A 184 -7.25 1.41 -20.99
CA LEU A 184 -7.77 1.87 -19.70
C LEU A 184 -7.67 0.79 -18.61
N SER A 185 -8.02 -0.46 -18.92
CA SER A 185 -7.83 -1.59 -18.01
C SER A 185 -6.35 -1.90 -17.75
N LEU A 186 -5.50 -1.77 -18.77
CA LEU A 186 -4.05 -1.93 -18.62
C LEU A 186 -3.45 -0.85 -17.72
N PHE A 187 -3.91 0.40 -17.85
CA PHE A 187 -3.50 1.51 -16.99
C PHE A 187 -3.82 1.23 -15.52
N THR A 188 -5.03 0.75 -15.21
CA THR A 188 -5.37 0.35 -13.84
C THR A 188 -4.48 -0.79 -13.35
N ALA A 189 -4.21 -1.80 -14.19
CA ALA A 189 -3.31 -2.90 -13.82
C ALA A 189 -1.89 -2.40 -13.52
N ALA A 190 -1.38 -1.49 -14.34
CA ALA A 190 -0.09 -0.83 -14.16
C ALA A 190 0.00 -0.11 -12.83
N MET A 191 -1.03 0.69 -12.52
CA MET A 191 -1.07 1.51 -11.31
C MET A 191 -1.13 0.65 -10.05
N LEU A 192 -1.93 -0.43 -10.06
CA LEU A 192 -2.00 -1.36 -8.93
C LEU A 192 -0.70 -2.17 -8.76
N PHE A 193 -0.05 -2.54 -9.88
CA PHE A 193 1.25 -3.21 -9.84
C PHE A 193 2.34 -2.29 -9.29
N PHE A 194 2.36 -1.02 -9.71
CA PHE A 194 3.29 0.00 -9.23
C PHE A 194 3.18 0.24 -7.73
N VAL A 195 1.96 0.33 -7.21
CA VAL A 195 1.70 0.56 -5.77
C VAL A 195 2.22 -0.60 -4.90
N MET A 196 2.21 -1.84 -5.39
CA MET A 196 2.66 -3.02 -4.64
C MET A 196 4.14 -3.39 -4.88
N ALA A 197 4.89 -2.54 -5.59
CA ALA A 197 6.28 -2.83 -5.91
C ALA A 197 7.13 -2.96 -4.62
N GLN A 198 7.75 -4.13 -4.44
CA GLN A 198 8.66 -4.42 -3.34
C GLN A 198 10.07 -3.87 -3.60
N ASN A 199 10.48 -3.82 -4.88
CA ASN A 199 11.85 -3.48 -5.29
C ASN A 199 11.86 -2.35 -6.33
N ILE A 200 12.97 -1.59 -6.41
CA ILE A 200 13.15 -0.47 -7.34
C ILE A 200 12.92 -0.89 -8.80
N ILE A 201 13.33 -2.10 -9.19
CA ILE A 201 13.12 -2.60 -10.56
C ILE A 201 11.63 -2.76 -10.86
N GLN A 202 10.84 -3.33 -9.94
CA GLN A 202 9.39 -3.44 -10.13
C GLN A 202 8.74 -2.07 -10.22
N LEU A 203 9.22 -1.11 -9.41
CA LEU A 203 8.76 0.27 -9.44
C LEU A 203 9.03 0.91 -10.81
N ILE A 204 10.25 0.76 -11.35
CA ILE A 204 10.60 1.26 -12.69
C ILE A 204 9.75 0.60 -13.77
N VAL A 205 9.54 -0.72 -13.70
CA VAL A 205 8.67 -1.43 -14.66
C VAL A 205 7.23 -0.91 -14.59
N GLY A 206 6.69 -0.71 -13.39
CA GLY A 206 5.36 -0.12 -13.21
C GLY A 206 5.29 1.31 -13.76
N TRP A 207 6.31 2.11 -13.49
CA TRP A 207 6.43 3.48 -13.99
C TRP A 207 6.39 3.56 -15.53
N GLU A 208 7.21 2.74 -16.20
CA GLU A 208 7.24 2.68 -17.66
C GLU A 208 5.90 2.21 -18.24
N LEU A 209 5.26 1.22 -17.59
CA LEU A 209 3.99 0.69 -18.06
C LEU A 209 2.86 1.74 -17.94
N VAL A 210 2.85 2.53 -16.86
CA VAL A 210 1.95 3.68 -16.72
C VAL A 210 2.22 4.73 -17.82
N GLY A 211 3.49 5.02 -18.13
CA GLY A 211 3.87 5.92 -19.21
C GLY A 211 3.39 5.46 -20.60
N VAL A 212 3.61 4.18 -20.93
CA VAL A 212 3.15 3.58 -22.19
C VAL A 212 1.62 3.61 -22.31
N CYS A 213 0.90 3.31 -21.22
CA CYS A 213 -0.56 3.39 -21.22
C CYS A 213 -1.05 4.83 -21.43
N SER A 214 -0.41 5.80 -20.79
CA SER A 214 -0.72 7.23 -20.96
C SER A 214 -0.55 7.67 -22.41
N PHE A 215 0.59 7.31 -23.03
CA PHE A 215 0.84 7.59 -24.44
C PHE A 215 -0.23 6.96 -25.36
N ALA A 216 -0.57 5.69 -25.12
CA ALA A 216 -1.58 4.99 -25.91
C ALA A 216 -2.99 5.60 -25.79
N LEU A 217 -3.37 6.07 -24.59
CA LEU A 217 -4.67 6.69 -24.33
C LEU A 217 -4.77 8.10 -24.94
N ILE A 218 -3.73 8.92 -24.82
CA ILE A 218 -3.67 10.25 -25.45
C ILE A 218 -3.67 10.11 -26.98
N GLY A 219 -2.84 9.21 -27.52
CA GLY A 219 -2.73 8.95 -28.96
C GLY A 219 -3.95 8.30 -29.61
N HIS A 220 -5.01 7.97 -28.86
CA HIS A 220 -6.22 7.31 -29.38
C HIS A 220 -6.87 8.07 -30.54
N TRP A 221 -6.86 9.41 -30.48
CA TRP A 221 -7.40 10.33 -31.50
C TRP A 221 -6.33 10.85 -32.48
N TRP A 222 -5.40 10.01 -32.93
CA TRP A 222 -4.34 10.41 -33.89
C TRP A 222 -4.87 10.96 -35.25
N GLU A 223 -6.14 10.75 -35.59
CA GLU A 223 -6.71 11.30 -36.83
C GLU A 223 -6.97 12.82 -36.76
N GLU A 224 -6.98 13.41 -35.55
CA GLU A 224 -7.06 14.86 -35.35
C GLU A 224 -5.64 15.46 -35.31
N LYS A 225 -5.33 16.33 -36.30
CA LYS A 225 -4.02 17.01 -36.41
C LYS A 225 -3.44 17.58 -35.10
N PRO A 226 -4.21 18.22 -34.19
CA PRO A 226 -3.64 18.71 -32.94
C PRO A 226 -3.10 17.62 -31.99
N ASN A 227 -3.48 16.35 -32.15
CA ASN A 227 -3.02 15.24 -31.31
C ASN A 227 -1.82 14.47 -31.91
N THR A 228 -1.40 14.82 -33.13
CA THR A 228 -0.25 14.24 -33.85
C THR A 228 1.04 15.05 -33.68
N ASP A 229 0.92 16.33 -33.29
CA ASP A 229 2.04 17.28 -33.16
C ASP A 229 2.73 17.27 -31.77
N ALA A 230 2.55 16.21 -30.98
CA ALA A 230 3.15 16.04 -29.65
C ALA A 230 4.41 15.16 -29.67
#